data_AF-A0A069DUL1-F1
#
_entry.id   AF-A0A069DUL1-F1
#
_cell.length_a   1.000
_cell.length_b   1.000
_cell.length_c   1.000
_cell.angle_alpha   90.00
_cell.angle_beta   90.00
_cell.angle_gamma   90.00
#
_symmetry.space_group_name_H-M   'P 1'
#
loop_
_entity.id
_entity.type
_entity.pdbx_description
1 polymer ?
#
loop_
_entity_poly.entity_id
_entity_poly.type
_entity_poly.pdbx_seq_one_letter_code
_entity_poly.pdbx_strand_id
1 'polypeptide(L)'
;EKALLTGPLRMFPSSDDNYGSDASSILVTGKSPPLVILATSTGTMYHTLLVSSEEAESRLDKSLLVVESVELDIGFNISGQDEIPTASPVLLYKDPIDVARYFCIHTAGVHAVTVPLISKLHEIEEENDSDIGPYKEESIVDYLLCTNVSGTNTSVNEPLVPLGCSLINLSKNLFVLLGDELCNIQLIPRMLYSMAPQDIGIGLQSPLHPEGFLLLIERTLRENSASGCPLMKLAPGTTPREWFEVFTRTITYLSTVARTQKSVALQLEAKASSVKVTITALKNDIASLLKDKAELKESAERIADSYEELKEKQAALIKKLENVMLKTYSKTPGLSCREMSALENLNSIEKRMERYEKDLGRLKSNLQYYKTVTKDNTYSVGQKAMYFDEPRAKVVKKQLSSLMTDIGDITKRIKTMKLSISQAGTPTKLSLP
;
A
#
# COMPACT_ATOMS: atom_id res chain seq x y z
N GLU A 1 33.11 30.63 -18.01
CA GLU A 1 33.87 30.56 -16.75
C GLU A 1 34.83 29.38 -16.80
N LYS A 2 36.03 29.49 -16.24
CA LYS A 2 36.91 28.32 -16.04
C LYS A 2 36.41 27.57 -14.81
N ALA A 3 36.14 26.28 -14.95
CA ALA A 3 35.81 25.44 -13.80
C ALA A 3 36.99 25.47 -12.82
N LEU A 4 36.72 25.82 -11.56
CA LEU A 4 37.71 25.77 -10.48
C LEU A 4 37.97 24.31 -10.14
N LEU A 5 39.22 23.87 -10.19
CA LEU A 5 39.61 22.53 -9.77
C LEU A 5 39.51 22.45 -8.24
N THR A 6 38.63 21.58 -7.73
CA THR A 6 38.47 21.31 -6.30
C THR A 6 38.91 19.87 -6.04
N GLY A 7 39.99 19.69 -5.28
CA GLY A 7 40.52 18.38 -4.92
C GLY A 7 41.95 18.48 -4.36
N PRO A 8 42.47 17.42 -3.73
CA PRO A 8 41.86 16.10 -3.55
C PRO A 8 40.75 16.07 -2.50
N LEU A 9 39.68 15.30 -2.74
CA LEU A 9 38.59 15.09 -1.78
C LEU A 9 39.01 14.09 -0.71
N ARG A 10 38.63 14.34 0.55
CA ARG A 10 38.91 13.40 1.65
C ARG A 10 37.88 12.28 1.67
N MET A 11 38.34 11.04 1.85
CA MET A 11 37.50 9.86 2.04
C MET A 11 37.37 9.52 3.53
N PHE A 12 36.15 9.19 3.97
CA PHE A 12 35.84 8.76 5.33
C PHE A 12 35.20 7.37 5.33
N PRO A 13 35.54 6.50 6.30
CA PRO A 13 36.50 6.71 7.40
C PRO A 13 37.95 6.77 6.89
N SER A 14 38.76 7.69 7.43
CA SER A 14 40.18 7.81 7.06
C SER A 14 40.98 6.64 7.62
N SER A 15 41.66 5.88 6.77
CA SER A 15 42.59 4.83 7.16
C SER A 15 43.72 4.76 6.13
N ASP A 16 44.96 4.66 6.60
CA ASP A 16 46.17 4.78 5.79
C ASP A 16 46.34 3.62 4.77
N ASP A 17 45.67 2.48 4.98
CA ASP A 17 45.78 1.27 4.16
C ASP A 17 44.47 0.81 3.48
N ASN A 18 43.33 1.50 3.66
CA ASN A 18 42.02 0.93 3.29
C ASN A 18 41.57 1.11 1.84
N TYR A 19 42.15 2.05 1.08
CA TYR A 19 41.58 2.48 -0.21
C TYR A 19 42.49 2.28 -1.43
N GLY A 20 43.69 1.75 -1.22
CA GLY A 20 44.70 1.55 -2.27
C GLY A 20 45.15 2.85 -2.95
N SER A 21 46.25 2.79 -3.71
CA SER A 21 46.74 3.92 -4.52
C SER A 21 46.21 3.91 -5.95
N ASP A 22 45.56 2.81 -6.36
CA ASP A 22 45.38 2.46 -7.77
C ASP A 22 43.90 2.48 -8.17
N ALA A 23 43.32 3.69 -8.21
CA ALA A 23 41.98 3.89 -8.76
C ALA A 23 42.02 3.81 -10.29
N SER A 24 41.27 2.86 -10.87
CA SER A 24 41.25 2.59 -12.31
C SER A 24 40.12 3.32 -13.04
N SER A 25 38.96 3.49 -12.40
CA SER A 25 37.81 4.17 -13.00
C SER A 25 36.91 4.80 -11.93
N ILE A 26 36.21 5.87 -12.32
CA ILE A 26 35.22 6.59 -11.50
C ILE A 26 33.89 6.68 -12.23
N LEU A 27 32.78 6.44 -11.51
CA LEU A 27 31.43 6.59 -12.02
C LEU A 27 30.58 7.37 -11.02
N VAL A 28 29.73 8.27 -11.51
CA VAL A 28 28.80 9.02 -10.67
C VAL A 28 27.37 8.65 -11.04
N THR A 29 26.60 8.21 -10.06
CA THR A 29 25.17 7.87 -10.19
C THR A 29 24.37 8.43 -9.01
N GLY A 30 23.05 8.43 -9.11
CA GLY A 30 22.16 9.10 -8.14
C GLY A 30 22.06 10.62 -8.35
N LYS A 31 21.04 11.24 -7.74
CA LYS A 31 20.72 12.67 -7.87
C LYS A 31 21.18 13.48 -6.67
N SER A 32 20.63 13.20 -5.48
CA SER A 32 20.93 13.94 -4.25
C SER A 32 20.76 13.05 -3.01
N PRO A 33 21.83 12.78 -2.22
CA PRO A 33 23.24 13.04 -2.52
C PRO A 33 23.75 12.15 -3.68
N PRO A 34 24.69 12.64 -4.52
CA PRO A 34 25.24 11.82 -5.60
C PRO A 34 26.17 10.74 -5.03
N LEU A 35 26.01 9.52 -5.53
CA LEU A 35 26.84 8.36 -5.24
C LEU A 35 28.01 8.31 -6.23
N VAL A 36 29.22 8.42 -5.72
CA VAL A 36 30.48 8.29 -6.44
C VAL A 36 31.02 6.89 -6.22
N ILE A 37 31.21 6.16 -7.31
CA ILE A 37 31.69 4.79 -7.33
C ILE A 37 33.15 4.82 -7.81
N LEU A 38 34.05 4.24 -7.03
CA LEU A 38 35.48 4.16 -7.32
C LEU A 38 35.88 2.71 -7.52
N ALA A 39 36.48 2.39 -8.68
CA ALA A 39 37.04 1.08 -8.96
C ALA A 39 38.55 1.06 -8.69
N THR A 40 39.05 0.03 -8.02
CA THR A 40 40.49 -0.25 -7.94
C THR A 40 40.94 -1.15 -9.09
N SER A 41 42.26 -1.26 -9.29
CA SER A 41 42.88 -2.24 -10.20
C SER A 41 42.80 -3.69 -9.70
N THR A 42 42.42 -3.89 -8.43
CA THR A 42 42.26 -5.20 -7.78
C THR A 42 40.84 -5.75 -7.87
N GLY A 43 39.88 -4.98 -8.39
CA GLY A 43 38.48 -5.40 -8.48
C GLY A 43 37.61 -5.01 -7.30
N THR A 44 38.09 -4.12 -6.43
CA THR A 44 37.32 -3.59 -5.32
C THR A 44 36.60 -2.31 -5.75
N MET A 45 35.32 -2.23 -5.43
CA MET A 45 34.44 -1.12 -5.75
C MET A 45 34.00 -0.42 -4.47
N TYR A 46 34.39 0.84 -4.30
CA TYR A 46 33.92 1.65 -3.17
C TYR A 46 32.72 2.49 -3.60
N HIS A 47 31.59 2.31 -2.90
CA HIS A 47 30.41 3.16 -3.07
C HIS A 47 30.46 4.27 -2.03
N THR A 48 30.58 5.50 -2.52
CA THR A 48 30.82 6.68 -1.68
C THR A 48 29.77 7.75 -1.89
N LEU A 49 29.25 8.32 -0.81
CA LEU A 49 28.33 9.46 -0.87
C LEU A 49 29.11 10.76 -0.85
N LEU A 50 28.81 11.65 -1.80
CA LEU A 50 29.37 13.00 -1.78
C LEU A 50 28.57 13.87 -0.81
N VAL A 51 29.17 14.17 0.34
CA VAL A 51 28.57 15.02 1.38
C VAL A 51 29.26 16.38 1.35
N SER A 52 28.48 17.45 1.51
CA SER A 52 28.98 18.81 1.70
C SER A 52 28.79 19.19 3.16
N SER A 53 29.82 19.70 3.82
CA SER A 53 29.67 20.24 5.18
C SER A 53 28.97 21.60 5.12
N GLU A 54 27.88 21.77 5.86
CA GLU A 54 27.16 23.06 5.95
C GLU A 54 27.91 24.08 6.83
N GLU A 55 28.90 23.65 7.60
CA GLU A 55 29.60 24.48 8.61
C GLU A 55 30.85 25.20 8.09
N ALA A 56 31.28 24.96 6.84
CA ALA A 56 32.48 25.57 6.28
C ALA A 56 32.15 26.85 5.49
N GLU A 57 32.69 28.00 5.89
CA GLU A 57 32.54 29.29 5.19
C GLU A 57 33.06 29.28 3.72
N SER A 58 33.77 28.22 3.32
CA SER A 58 34.17 27.96 1.94
C SER A 58 33.29 26.89 1.29
N ARG A 59 32.69 27.20 0.13
CA ARG A 59 31.94 26.30 -0.78
C ARG A 59 32.74 25.08 -1.32
N LEU A 60 33.84 24.72 -0.68
CA LEU A 60 34.92 23.87 -1.19
C LEU A 60 35.17 22.60 -0.35
N ASP A 61 34.61 22.48 0.85
CA ASP A 61 34.79 21.31 1.71
C ASP A 61 33.75 20.23 1.41
N LYS A 62 33.95 19.55 0.28
CA LYS A 62 33.26 18.31 -0.08
C LYS A 62 34.08 17.11 0.40
N SER A 63 33.41 16.11 0.92
CA SER A 63 34.03 14.86 1.35
C SER A 63 33.26 13.64 0.82
N LEU A 64 33.98 12.55 0.63
CA LEU A 64 33.43 11.27 0.21
C LEU A 64 33.25 10.38 1.44
N LEU A 65 32.02 9.96 1.73
CA LEU A 65 31.72 8.99 2.79
C LEU A 65 31.57 7.61 2.16
N VAL A 66 32.45 6.67 2.50
CA VAL A 66 32.38 5.29 2.04
C VAL A 66 31.29 4.59 2.83
N VAL A 67 30.27 4.10 2.11
CA VAL A 67 29.13 3.39 2.70
C VAL A 67 29.35 1.89 2.65
N GLU A 68 29.82 1.40 1.51
CA GLU A 68 30.04 -0.03 1.28
C GLU A 68 31.25 -0.25 0.35
N SER A 69 31.82 -1.45 0.47
CA SER A 69 32.94 -1.93 -0.35
C SER A 69 32.54 -3.28 -0.93
N VAL A 70 32.58 -3.40 -2.25
CA VAL A 70 32.18 -4.60 -2.99
C VAL A 70 33.40 -5.15 -3.72
N GLU A 71 33.80 -6.37 -3.39
CA GLU A 71 34.91 -7.07 -4.05
C GLU A 71 34.37 -7.94 -5.18
N LEU A 72 34.98 -7.84 -6.36
CA LEU A 72 34.66 -8.65 -7.52
C LEU A 72 35.64 -9.82 -7.63
N ASP A 73 35.13 -11.01 -7.95
CA ASP A 73 35.93 -12.17 -8.30
C ASP A 73 36.57 -11.99 -9.70
N ILE A 74 37.69 -11.28 -9.75
CA ILE A 74 38.45 -11.12 -11.01
C ILE A 74 39.16 -12.44 -11.34
N GLY A 75 38.58 -13.17 -12.27
CA GLY A 75 39.17 -14.40 -12.81
C GLY A 75 38.75 -15.64 -12.02
N PHE A 76 38.38 -16.68 -12.74
CA PHE A 76 37.98 -17.94 -12.13
C PHE A 76 39.22 -18.81 -11.88
N ASN A 77 39.72 -18.84 -10.64
CA ASN A 77 40.90 -19.62 -10.30
C ASN A 77 40.54 -21.11 -10.18
N ILE A 78 40.92 -21.91 -11.18
CA ILE A 78 40.65 -23.36 -11.22
C ILE A 78 41.62 -24.12 -10.31
N SER A 79 42.79 -23.54 -10.02
CA SER A 79 43.91 -24.28 -9.45
C SER A 79 44.02 -24.23 -7.91
N GLY A 80 43.23 -23.38 -7.25
CA GLY A 80 43.28 -23.23 -5.78
C GLY A 80 44.63 -22.75 -5.23
N GLN A 81 45.51 -22.23 -6.09
CA GLN A 81 46.73 -21.54 -5.66
C GLN A 81 46.39 -20.06 -5.52
N ASP A 82 46.61 -19.49 -4.34
CA ASP A 82 46.44 -18.05 -4.05
C ASP A 82 47.46 -17.21 -4.85
N GLU A 83 47.32 -17.18 -6.18
CA GLU A 83 48.05 -16.23 -7.01
C GLU A 83 47.39 -14.86 -6.85
N ILE A 84 48.22 -13.88 -6.48
CA ILE A 84 47.84 -12.48 -6.33
C ILE A 84 47.15 -12.04 -7.62
N PRO A 85 45.91 -11.51 -7.56
CA PRO A 85 45.19 -11.09 -8.75
C PRO A 85 46.03 -10.07 -9.51
N THR A 86 46.38 -10.41 -10.75
CA THR A 86 47.16 -9.51 -11.61
C THR A 86 46.33 -8.25 -11.84
N ALA A 87 46.87 -7.10 -11.41
CA ALA A 87 46.22 -5.80 -11.50
C ALA A 87 45.65 -5.56 -12.91
N SER A 88 44.33 -5.51 -13.02
CA SER A 88 43.62 -5.36 -14.29
C SER A 88 42.75 -4.11 -14.22
N PRO A 89 42.79 -3.22 -15.25
CA PRO A 89 41.96 -2.03 -15.24
C PRO A 89 40.48 -2.42 -15.30
N VAL A 90 39.68 -1.84 -14.42
CA VAL A 90 38.22 -2.02 -14.37
C VAL A 90 37.57 -0.78 -14.97
N LEU A 91 36.74 -0.96 -15.99
CA LEU A 91 35.96 0.10 -16.63
C LEU A 91 34.52 0.08 -16.11
N LEU A 92 34.01 1.24 -15.70
CA LEU A 92 32.65 1.38 -15.19
C LEU A 92 31.72 1.99 -16.24
N TYR A 93 30.57 1.37 -16.44
CA TYR A 93 29.52 1.85 -17.33
C TYR A 93 28.20 2.01 -16.57
N LYS A 94 27.55 3.17 -16.74
CA LYS A 94 26.23 3.44 -16.18
C LYS A 94 25.15 2.70 -16.96
N ASP A 95 24.17 2.12 -16.26
CA ASP A 95 22.96 1.64 -16.92
C ASP A 95 22.00 2.81 -17.21
N PRO A 96 21.58 3.04 -18.47
CA PRO A 96 20.60 4.07 -18.80
C PRO A 96 19.16 3.69 -18.44
N ILE A 97 18.87 2.42 -18.14
CA ILE A 97 17.53 1.91 -17.82
C ILE A 97 17.29 1.94 -16.30
N ASP A 98 18.26 1.46 -15.53
CA ASP A 98 18.16 1.36 -14.06
C ASP A 98 19.26 2.18 -13.39
N VAL A 99 18.88 3.23 -12.66
CA VAL A 99 19.84 4.14 -11.99
C VAL A 99 20.56 3.44 -10.83
N ALA A 100 19.94 2.41 -10.26
CA ALA A 100 20.52 1.61 -9.19
C ALA A 100 21.56 0.60 -9.70
N ARG A 101 21.73 0.44 -11.02
CA ARG A 101 22.61 -0.58 -11.62
C ARG A 101 23.74 0.04 -12.43
N TYR A 102 24.90 -0.59 -12.36
CA TYR A 102 26.03 -0.27 -13.23
C TYR A 102 26.79 -1.54 -13.64
N PHE A 103 27.61 -1.44 -14.67
CA PHE A 103 28.40 -2.53 -15.21
C PHE A 103 29.89 -2.30 -14.96
N CYS A 104 30.59 -3.36 -14.56
CA CYS A 104 32.05 -3.41 -14.44
C CYS A 104 32.60 -4.30 -15.55
N ILE A 105 33.49 -3.78 -16.38
CA ILE A 105 34.20 -4.54 -17.40
C ILE A 105 35.66 -4.64 -16.99
N HIS A 106 36.21 -5.85 -17.03
CA HIS A 106 37.63 -6.11 -16.80
C HIS A 106 38.11 -7.22 -17.73
N THR A 107 39.41 -7.48 -17.73
CA THR A 107 40.07 -8.46 -18.62
C THR A 107 39.49 -9.88 -18.55
N ALA A 108 38.93 -10.26 -17.41
CA ALA A 108 38.39 -11.59 -17.16
C ALA A 108 36.86 -11.71 -17.36
N GLY A 109 36.14 -10.60 -17.53
CA GLY A 109 34.68 -10.66 -17.63
C GLY A 109 33.93 -9.34 -17.48
N VAL A 110 32.60 -9.47 -17.38
CA VAL A 110 31.66 -8.37 -17.13
C VAL A 110 30.76 -8.71 -15.94
N HIS A 111 30.71 -7.82 -14.96
CA HIS A 111 29.79 -7.89 -13.83
C HIS A 111 28.73 -6.79 -13.93
N ALA A 112 27.52 -7.07 -13.47
CA ALA A 112 26.51 -6.08 -13.18
C ALA A 112 26.39 -5.94 -11.65
N VAL A 113 26.54 -4.73 -11.15
CA VAL A 113 26.38 -4.42 -9.73
C VAL A 113 25.11 -3.61 -9.57
N THR A 114 24.20 -4.10 -8.73
CA THR A 114 22.97 -3.39 -8.37
C THR A 114 23.09 -2.91 -6.93
N VAL A 115 22.92 -1.60 -6.72
CA VAL A 115 23.10 -0.89 -5.46
C VAL A 115 21.72 -0.42 -4.96
N PRO A 116 21.06 -1.17 -4.05
CA PRO A 116 19.71 -0.84 -3.58
C PRO A 116 19.65 0.51 -2.84
N LEU A 117 20.78 0.97 -2.30
CA LEU A 117 20.91 2.25 -1.61
C LEU A 117 20.45 3.42 -2.49
N ILE A 118 20.70 3.35 -3.81
CA ILE A 118 20.30 4.41 -4.76
C ILE A 118 18.77 4.53 -4.83
N SER A 119 18.07 3.40 -4.83
CA SER A 119 16.60 3.39 -4.82
C SER A 119 16.06 3.97 -3.53
N LYS A 120 16.66 3.62 -2.39
CA LYS A 120 16.27 4.15 -1.07
C LYS A 120 16.53 5.66 -0.94
N LEU A 121 17.65 6.15 -1.45
CA LEU A 121 17.94 7.58 -1.48
C LEU A 121 16.92 8.33 -2.35
N HIS A 122 16.47 7.73 -3.45
CA HIS A 122 15.44 8.33 -4.29
C HIS A 122 14.06 8.38 -3.62
N GLU A 123 13.66 7.32 -2.90
CA GLU A 123 12.42 7.30 -2.10
C GLU A 123 12.40 8.43 -1.05
N ILE A 124 13.53 8.67 -0.38
CA ILE A 124 13.66 9.71 0.65
C ILE A 124 13.60 11.11 0.05
N GLU A 125 14.16 11.31 -1.14
CA GLU A 125 14.05 12.57 -1.89
C GLU A 125 12.58 12.91 -2.21
N GLU A 126 11.74 11.90 -2.47
CA GLU A 126 10.32 12.09 -2.75
C GLU A 126 9.48 12.32 -1.49
N GLU A 127 9.75 11.60 -0.39
CA GLU A 127 8.97 11.66 0.85
C GLU A 127 9.34 12.81 1.80
N ASN A 128 10.43 13.54 1.55
CA ASN A 128 10.88 14.76 2.27
C ASN A 128 11.06 14.67 3.80
N ASP A 129 10.79 13.56 4.49
CA ASP A 129 10.88 13.49 5.96
C ASP A 129 11.11 12.07 6.54
N SER A 130 11.72 11.16 5.77
CA SER A 130 12.00 9.79 6.20
C SER A 130 13.44 9.66 6.69
N ASP A 131 13.62 9.47 8.00
CA ASP A 131 14.91 9.21 8.64
C ASP A 131 15.55 7.96 8.01
N ILE A 132 16.83 8.03 7.64
CA ILE A 132 17.60 6.87 7.13
C ILE A 132 17.85 5.99 8.35
N GLY A 133 16.89 5.10 8.66
CA GLY A 133 17.12 4.02 9.60
C GLY A 133 18.36 3.20 9.23
N PRO A 134 18.84 2.26 10.08
CA PRO A 134 20.04 1.50 9.79
C PRO A 134 19.89 0.71 8.49
N TYR A 135 20.45 1.25 7.40
CA TYR A 135 20.46 0.62 6.09
C TYR A 135 21.37 -0.60 6.15
N LYS A 136 20.80 -1.78 5.89
CA LYS A 136 21.48 -3.09 5.95
C LYS A 136 21.30 -3.91 4.67
N GLU A 137 20.79 -3.30 3.60
CA GLU A 137 20.65 -4.01 2.32
C GLU A 137 22.01 -4.02 1.62
N GLU A 138 22.53 -5.21 1.35
CA GLU A 138 23.82 -5.40 0.69
C GLU A 138 23.68 -5.21 -0.82
N SER A 139 24.68 -4.60 -1.45
CA SER A 139 24.79 -4.55 -2.91
C SER A 139 24.92 -5.94 -3.52
N ILE A 140 24.26 -6.13 -4.66
CA ILE A 140 24.19 -7.43 -5.35
C ILE A 140 25.09 -7.40 -6.57
N VAL A 141 25.99 -8.37 -6.67
CA VAL A 141 26.87 -8.57 -7.82
C VAL A 141 26.39 -9.77 -8.63
N ASP A 142 26.07 -9.53 -9.89
CA ASP A 142 25.74 -10.56 -10.88
C ASP A 142 26.90 -10.68 -11.87
N TYR A 143 27.50 -11.87 -11.98
CA TYR A 143 28.53 -12.11 -12.98
C TYR A 143 27.87 -12.47 -14.32
N LEU A 144 27.98 -11.60 -15.33
CA LEU A 144 27.25 -11.73 -16.60
C LEU A 144 28.05 -12.47 -17.67
N LEU A 145 29.36 -12.21 -17.75
CA LEU A 145 30.23 -12.79 -18.75
C LEU A 145 31.56 -13.18 -18.11
N CYS A 146 31.96 -14.44 -18.27
CA CYS A 146 33.29 -14.90 -17.90
C CYS A 146 34.07 -15.25 -19.18
N THR A 147 35.21 -14.57 -19.37
CA THR A 147 36.08 -14.78 -20.54
C THR A 147 37.42 -15.41 -20.19
N ASN A 148 37.83 -15.37 -18.92
CA ASN A 148 39.09 -15.96 -18.46
C ASN A 148 38.86 -16.93 -17.30
N VAL A 149 39.37 -18.15 -17.48
CA VAL A 149 39.44 -19.17 -16.43
C VAL A 149 40.93 -19.35 -16.14
N SER A 150 41.40 -18.73 -15.05
CA SER A 150 42.83 -18.73 -14.72
C SER A 150 43.23 -20.10 -14.22
N GLY A 151 43.87 -20.87 -15.10
CA GLY A 151 44.40 -22.20 -14.82
C GLY A 151 45.53 -22.64 -15.75
N THR A 152 45.91 -21.83 -16.74
CA THR A 152 46.96 -22.20 -17.68
C THR A 152 48.04 -21.12 -17.78
N ASN A 153 49.20 -21.43 -17.20
CA ASN A 153 50.48 -20.82 -17.52
C ASN A 153 50.93 -21.19 -18.95
N THR A 154 50.10 -20.91 -19.95
CA THR A 154 50.47 -21.07 -21.36
C THR A 154 50.29 -19.76 -22.09
N SER A 155 51.43 -19.09 -22.27
CA SER A 155 51.68 -17.84 -22.97
C SER A 155 51.36 -17.86 -24.48
N VAL A 156 50.28 -18.51 -24.92
CA VAL A 156 50.00 -18.73 -26.35
C VAL A 156 48.60 -18.30 -26.79
N ASN A 157 47.66 -18.07 -25.88
CA ASN A 157 46.30 -17.71 -26.29
C ASN A 157 45.98 -16.28 -25.87
N GLU A 158 45.73 -15.41 -26.85
CA GLU A 158 45.18 -14.07 -26.58
C GLU A 158 43.87 -14.23 -25.79
N PRO A 159 43.78 -13.72 -24.55
CA PRO A 159 42.52 -13.75 -23.83
C PRO A 159 41.47 -12.99 -24.65
N LEU A 160 40.24 -13.50 -24.72
CA LEU A 160 39.12 -12.74 -25.28
C LEU A 160 38.80 -11.59 -24.31
N VAL A 161 39.57 -10.51 -24.43
CA VAL A 161 39.40 -9.32 -23.61
C VAL A 161 38.12 -8.60 -24.08
N PRO A 162 37.18 -8.28 -23.18
CA PRO A 162 36.06 -7.42 -23.53
C PRO A 162 36.57 -6.00 -23.77
N LEU A 163 36.47 -5.50 -25.02
CA LEU A 163 36.93 -4.16 -25.38
C LEU A 163 35.92 -3.07 -25.00
N GLY A 164 34.65 -3.42 -24.87
CA GLY A 164 33.60 -2.48 -24.50
C GLY A 164 32.21 -3.11 -24.45
N CYS A 165 31.29 -2.42 -23.79
CA CYS A 165 29.88 -2.81 -23.76
C CYS A 165 28.99 -1.64 -24.20
N SER A 166 27.88 -1.96 -24.85
CA SER A 166 26.83 -0.99 -25.16
C SER A 166 25.47 -1.61 -24.88
N LEU A 167 24.61 -0.86 -24.18
CA LEU A 167 23.24 -1.25 -23.91
C LEU A 167 22.29 -0.64 -24.96
N ILE A 168 21.47 -1.47 -25.60
CA ILE A 168 20.40 -0.97 -26.47
C ILE A 168 19.10 -0.91 -25.65
N ASN A 169 18.67 0.32 -25.34
CA ASN A 169 17.54 0.63 -24.46
C ASN A 169 16.23 -0.07 -24.89
N LEU A 170 16.03 -0.31 -26.19
CA LEU A 170 14.79 -0.87 -26.73
C LEU A 170 14.57 -2.35 -26.41
N SER A 171 15.62 -3.14 -26.22
CA SER A 171 15.52 -4.61 -26.10
C SER A 171 16.08 -5.20 -24.81
N LYS A 172 16.54 -4.36 -23.86
CA LYS A 172 17.18 -4.80 -22.60
C LYS A 172 18.31 -5.82 -22.84
N ASN A 173 19.08 -5.60 -23.91
CA ASN A 173 20.19 -6.46 -24.32
C ASN A 173 21.49 -5.70 -24.15
N LEU A 174 22.41 -6.28 -23.38
CA LEU A 174 23.78 -5.84 -23.25
C LEU A 174 24.61 -6.50 -24.34
N PHE A 175 25.21 -5.67 -25.20
CA PHE A 175 26.15 -6.14 -26.21
C PHE A 175 27.56 -5.93 -25.68
N VAL A 176 28.33 -7.01 -25.61
CA VAL A 176 29.74 -6.98 -25.22
C VAL A 176 30.58 -7.39 -26.43
N LEU A 177 31.54 -6.56 -26.80
CA LEU A 177 32.49 -6.86 -27.88
C LEU A 177 33.71 -7.58 -27.28
N LEU A 178 33.87 -8.85 -27.63
CA LEU A 178 35.04 -9.65 -27.26
C LEU A 178 35.91 -9.81 -28.51
N GLY A 179 36.95 -8.99 -28.67
CA GLY A 179 37.84 -9.05 -29.84
C GLY A 179 37.09 -9.01 -31.18
N ASP A 180 36.86 -10.19 -31.77
CA ASP A 180 36.23 -10.42 -33.08
C ASP A 180 34.74 -10.86 -33.00
N GLU A 181 34.18 -11.06 -31.81
CA GLU A 181 32.81 -11.56 -31.64
C GLU A 181 31.93 -10.65 -30.76
N LEU A 182 30.67 -10.48 -31.17
CA LEU A 182 29.66 -9.73 -30.41
C LEU A 182 28.81 -10.69 -29.58
N CYS A 183 28.89 -10.59 -28.25
CA CYS A 183 28.03 -11.33 -27.33
C CYS A 183 26.78 -10.50 -27.01
N ASN A 184 25.60 -11.11 -27.18
CA ASN A 184 24.32 -10.54 -26.76
C ASN A 184 23.86 -11.19 -25.45
N ILE A 185 23.78 -10.40 -24.38
CA ILE A 185 23.33 -10.84 -23.06
C ILE A 185 21.98 -10.17 -22.78
N GLN A 186 20.93 -10.97 -22.67
CA GLN A 186 19.61 -10.47 -22.29
C GLN A 186 19.57 -10.20 -20.79
N LEU A 187 19.33 -8.94 -20.41
CA LEU A 187 19.20 -8.53 -19.03
C LEU A 187 17.76 -8.72 -18.56
N ILE A 188 17.59 -9.46 -17.46
CA ILE A 188 16.32 -9.53 -16.77
C ILE A 188 16.31 -8.39 -15.73
N PRO A 189 15.38 -7.42 -15.82
CA PRO A 189 15.28 -6.36 -14.83
C PRO A 189 14.89 -6.97 -13.48
N ARG A 190 15.70 -6.73 -12.45
CA ARG A 190 15.32 -7.05 -11.07
C ARG A 190 14.39 -5.93 -10.64
N MET A 191 13.13 -6.25 -10.37
CA MET A 191 12.19 -5.26 -9.85
C MET A 191 12.49 -5.05 -8.38
N LEU A 192 13.35 -4.08 -8.07
CA LEU A 192 13.62 -3.62 -6.70
C LEU A 192 12.47 -2.77 -6.13
N TYR A 193 11.22 -3.08 -6.49
CA TYR A 193 10.10 -2.34 -5.93
C TYR A 193 9.90 -2.77 -4.48
N SER A 194 10.36 -1.87 -3.60
CA SER A 194 9.67 -1.50 -2.36
C SER A 194 8.20 -1.25 -2.67
N MET A 195 7.41 -2.31 -2.83
CA MET A 195 6.00 -2.20 -2.52
C MET A 195 5.99 -2.06 -1.00
N ALA A 196 6.03 -0.82 -0.52
CA ALA A 196 5.52 -0.53 0.80
C ALA A 196 4.21 -1.31 0.90
N PRO A 197 4.06 -2.23 1.86
CA PRO A 197 2.83 -2.99 1.97
C PRO A 197 1.73 -1.95 2.11
N GLN A 198 0.92 -1.77 1.05
CA GLN A 198 -0.29 -0.99 1.17
C GLN A 198 -1.04 -1.67 2.30
N ASP A 199 -1.24 -0.93 3.40
CA ASP A 199 -2.04 -1.36 4.53
C ASP A 199 -3.43 -1.72 3.98
N ILE A 200 -3.61 -2.99 3.63
CA ILE A 200 -4.91 -3.57 3.37
C ILE A 200 -5.59 -3.52 4.73
N GLY A 201 -6.56 -2.60 4.82
CA GLY A 201 -7.24 -2.19 6.04
C GLY A 201 -7.39 -3.30 7.08
N ILE A 202 -6.95 -2.95 8.28
CA ILE A 202 -7.22 -3.54 9.59
C ILE A 202 -8.45 -4.46 9.53
N GLY A 203 -8.22 -5.77 9.48
CA GLY A 203 -9.33 -6.71 9.55
C GLY A 203 -9.10 -8.13 9.04
N LEU A 204 -7.90 -8.71 9.15
CA LEU A 204 -7.71 -10.17 9.29
C LEU A 204 -6.21 -10.46 9.53
N GLN A 205 -5.71 -10.16 10.72
CA GLN A 205 -4.39 -10.65 11.12
C GLN A 205 -4.49 -12.16 11.39
N SER A 206 -4.03 -12.95 10.43
CA SER A 206 -3.70 -14.37 10.65
C SER A 206 -2.45 -14.45 11.54
N PRO A 207 -2.35 -15.39 12.51
CA PRO A 207 -1.25 -15.44 13.48
C PRO A 207 0.08 -15.98 12.92
N LEU A 208 0.22 -16.18 11.61
CA LEU A 208 1.45 -16.73 11.04
C LEU A 208 2.13 -15.75 10.09
N HIS A 209 3.21 -15.18 10.63
CA HIS A 209 4.27 -14.38 10.02
C HIS A 209 3.99 -12.88 9.81
N PRO A 210 4.79 -11.99 10.44
CA PRO A 210 4.73 -10.54 10.24
C PRO A 210 5.27 -10.06 8.89
N GLU A 211 5.75 -10.97 8.04
CA GLU A 211 6.19 -10.67 6.67
C GLU A 211 5.27 -11.41 5.69
N GLY A 212 4.74 -10.69 4.70
CA GLY A 212 3.83 -11.24 3.70
C GLY A 212 4.41 -12.47 3.00
N PHE A 213 3.57 -13.45 2.69
CA PHE A 213 3.97 -14.69 1.99
C PHE A 213 4.75 -14.43 0.68
N LEU A 214 4.49 -13.31 0.01
CA LEU A 214 5.25 -12.87 -1.16
C LEU A 214 6.69 -12.49 -0.83
N LEU A 215 6.93 -11.80 0.29
CA LEU A 215 8.29 -11.47 0.75
C LEU A 215 9.07 -12.71 1.15
N LEU A 216 8.39 -13.74 1.66
CA LEU A 216 9.01 -15.04 1.96
C LEU A 216 9.41 -15.77 0.67
N ILE A 217 8.54 -15.79 -0.34
CA ILE A 217 8.87 -16.35 -1.66
C ILE A 217 10.02 -15.57 -2.28
N GLU A 218 9.95 -14.24 -2.26
CA GLU A 218 10.98 -13.37 -2.82
C GLU A 218 12.30 -13.53 -2.09
N ARG A 219 12.32 -13.63 -0.76
CA ARG A 219 13.53 -13.94 0.02
C ARG A 219 14.08 -15.31 -0.33
N THR A 220 13.24 -16.33 -0.40
CA THR A 220 13.67 -17.72 -0.72
C THR A 220 14.25 -17.81 -2.14
N LEU A 221 13.65 -17.05 -3.08
CA LEU A 221 14.19 -16.89 -4.42
C LEU A 221 15.46 -16.04 -4.39
N ARG A 222 15.53 -14.96 -3.61
CA ARG A 222 16.71 -14.07 -3.52
C ARG A 222 17.94 -14.76 -2.94
N GLU A 223 17.77 -15.60 -1.92
CA GLU A 223 18.86 -16.33 -1.26
C GLU A 223 19.52 -17.38 -2.17
N ASN A 224 18.83 -17.85 -3.22
CA ASN A 224 19.32 -18.93 -4.09
C ASN A 224 19.28 -18.61 -5.59
N SER A 225 18.67 -17.50 -5.98
CA SER A 225 18.68 -16.97 -7.35
C SER A 225 19.71 -15.87 -7.43
N ALA A 226 20.99 -16.26 -7.42
CA ALA A 226 21.99 -15.46 -8.12
C ALA A 226 21.52 -15.39 -9.57
N SER A 227 20.91 -14.28 -9.96
CA SER A 227 20.33 -14.11 -11.29
C SER A 227 21.46 -13.95 -12.28
N GLY A 228 21.88 -15.07 -12.86
CA GLY A 228 22.91 -15.09 -13.88
C GLY A 228 23.75 -16.32 -13.70
N CYS A 229 23.43 -17.41 -14.41
CA CYS A 229 24.51 -18.25 -14.88
C CYS A 229 25.37 -17.33 -15.76
N PRO A 230 26.61 -17.00 -15.39
CA PRO A 230 27.46 -16.18 -16.25
C PRO A 230 27.51 -16.86 -17.61
N LEU A 231 27.27 -16.09 -18.67
CA LEU A 231 27.56 -16.58 -20.01
C LEU A 231 29.07 -16.79 -20.05
N MET A 232 29.51 -18.04 -20.09
CA MET A 232 30.94 -18.33 -20.11
C MET A 232 31.35 -18.65 -21.54
N LYS A 233 32.27 -17.84 -22.07
CA LYS A 233 32.84 -18.03 -23.41
C LYS A 233 34.33 -18.26 -23.26
N LEU A 234 34.71 -19.53 -23.29
CA LEU A 234 36.12 -19.93 -23.19
C LEU A 234 36.79 -19.81 -24.56
N ALA A 235 38.09 -19.48 -24.56
CA ALA A 235 38.90 -19.43 -25.76
C ALA A 235 38.92 -20.80 -26.49
N PRO A 236 39.07 -20.81 -27.84
CA PRO A 236 39.12 -22.01 -28.65
C PRO A 236 40.46 -22.75 -28.44
N GLY A 237 40.56 -23.49 -27.33
CA GLY A 237 41.76 -24.24 -26.95
C GLY A 237 41.72 -24.87 -25.55
N THR A 238 40.57 -24.85 -24.88
CA THR A 238 40.42 -25.30 -23.48
C THR A 238 40.51 -26.81 -23.34
N THR A 239 41.08 -27.27 -22.22
CA THR A 239 41.25 -28.69 -21.98
C THR A 239 39.91 -29.36 -21.61
N PRO A 240 39.68 -30.64 -21.97
CA PRO A 240 38.43 -31.35 -21.63
C PRO A 240 38.15 -31.45 -20.11
N ARG A 241 39.17 -31.29 -19.27
CA ARG A 241 39.04 -31.31 -17.80
C ARG A 241 38.38 -30.05 -17.26
N GLU A 242 38.75 -28.88 -17.79
CA GLU A 242 38.18 -27.59 -17.39
C GLU A 242 36.70 -27.53 -17.78
N TRP A 243 36.36 -28.02 -18.97
CA TRP A 243 34.96 -28.17 -19.37
C TRP A 243 34.18 -29.07 -18.42
N PHE A 244 34.72 -30.23 -18.04
CA PHE A 244 34.03 -31.16 -17.14
C PHE A 244 33.77 -30.55 -15.74
N GLU A 245 34.72 -29.81 -15.20
CA GLU A 245 34.56 -29.15 -13.90
C GLU A 245 33.52 -28.02 -13.95
N VAL A 246 33.57 -27.21 -15.02
CA VAL A 246 32.57 -26.19 -15.31
C VAL A 246 31.18 -26.80 -15.43
N PHE A 247 31.04 -27.89 -16.18
CA PHE A 247 29.77 -28.61 -16.30
C PHE A 247 29.30 -29.13 -14.96
N THR A 248 30.19 -29.70 -14.15
CA THR A 248 29.83 -30.26 -12.83
C THR A 248 29.35 -29.15 -11.89
N ARG A 249 30.06 -28.02 -11.82
CA ARG A 249 29.65 -26.87 -10.99
C ARG A 249 28.34 -26.25 -11.49
N THR A 250 28.17 -26.11 -12.81
CA THR A 250 26.91 -25.64 -13.42
C THR A 250 25.75 -26.59 -13.09
N ILE A 251 25.96 -27.90 -13.17
CA ILE A 251 24.95 -28.90 -12.81
C ILE A 251 24.60 -28.80 -11.33
N THR A 252 25.60 -28.66 -10.44
CA THR A 252 25.32 -28.49 -9.00
C THR A 252 24.52 -27.22 -8.73
N TYR A 253 24.85 -26.10 -9.38
CA TYR A 253 24.12 -24.85 -9.27
C TYR A 253 22.70 -24.95 -9.82
N LEU A 254 22.52 -25.52 -11.02
CA LEU A 254 21.18 -25.76 -11.58
C LEU A 254 20.35 -26.68 -10.68
N SER A 255 20.99 -27.66 -10.02
CA SER A 255 20.30 -28.54 -9.09
C SER A 255 19.83 -27.83 -7.81
N THR A 256 20.60 -26.86 -7.30
CA THR A 256 20.20 -26.06 -6.13
C THR A 256 19.07 -25.09 -6.50
N VAL A 257 19.15 -24.43 -7.67
CA VAL A 257 18.08 -23.56 -8.18
C VAL A 257 16.80 -24.36 -8.44
N ALA A 258 16.88 -25.52 -9.09
CA ALA A 258 15.71 -26.37 -9.33
C ALA A 258 15.08 -26.85 -8.02
N ARG A 259 15.89 -27.17 -7.01
CA ARG A 259 15.40 -27.57 -5.68
C ARG A 259 14.67 -26.42 -4.97
N THR A 260 15.19 -25.21 -5.05
CA THR A 260 14.59 -24.03 -4.40
C THR A 260 13.30 -23.63 -5.10
N GLN A 261 13.27 -23.62 -6.44
CA GLN A 261 12.05 -23.44 -7.22
C GLN A 261 10.99 -24.50 -6.88
N LYS A 262 11.38 -25.77 -6.73
CA LYS A 262 10.48 -26.85 -6.32
C LYS A 262 9.95 -26.63 -4.89
N SER A 263 10.77 -26.17 -3.96
CA SER A 263 10.35 -25.82 -2.60
C SER A 263 9.30 -24.70 -2.60
N VAL A 264 9.54 -23.63 -3.37
CA VAL A 264 8.60 -22.51 -3.54
C VAL A 264 7.29 -22.99 -4.16
N ALA A 265 7.34 -23.84 -5.18
CA ALA A 265 6.14 -24.42 -5.80
C ALA A 265 5.31 -25.23 -4.80
N LEU A 266 5.95 -26.04 -3.95
CA LEU A 266 5.27 -26.80 -2.89
C LEU A 266 4.63 -25.89 -1.85
N GLN A 267 5.31 -24.82 -1.42
CA GLN A 267 4.74 -23.85 -0.48
C GLN A 267 3.53 -23.12 -1.08
N LEU A 268 3.59 -22.78 -2.37
CA LEU A 268 2.48 -22.15 -3.09
C LEU A 268 1.28 -23.10 -3.20
N GLU A 269 1.51 -24.37 -3.51
CA GLU A 269 0.47 -25.40 -3.59
C GLU A 269 -0.17 -25.67 -2.21
N ALA A 270 0.63 -25.71 -1.15
CA ALA A 270 0.14 -25.84 0.22
C ALA A 270 -0.73 -24.65 0.65
N LYS A 271 -0.35 -23.42 0.29
CA LYS A 271 -1.17 -22.24 0.54
C LYS A 271 -2.44 -22.23 -0.32
N ALA A 272 -2.34 -22.58 -1.60
CA ALA A 272 -3.49 -22.64 -2.50
C ALA A 272 -4.53 -23.66 -2.02
N SER A 273 -4.09 -24.83 -1.53
CA SER A 273 -4.98 -25.83 -0.95
C SER A 273 -5.62 -25.36 0.36
N SER A 274 -4.86 -24.72 1.26
CA SER A 274 -5.40 -24.11 2.48
C SER A 274 -6.47 -23.05 2.17
N VAL A 275 -6.20 -22.15 1.23
CA VAL A 275 -7.15 -21.13 0.78
C VAL A 275 -8.40 -21.79 0.19
N LYS A 276 -8.25 -22.83 -0.63
CA LYS A 276 -9.40 -23.58 -1.17
C LYS A 276 -10.29 -24.17 -0.08
N VAL A 277 -9.69 -24.73 0.98
CA VAL A 277 -10.44 -25.22 2.15
C VAL A 277 -11.18 -24.09 2.86
N THR A 278 -10.54 -22.94 3.11
CA THR A 278 -11.21 -21.79 3.74
C THR A 278 -12.36 -21.25 2.89
N ILE A 279 -12.22 -21.20 1.56
CA ILE A 279 -13.29 -20.79 0.65
C ILE A 279 -14.47 -21.75 0.72
N THR A 280 -14.22 -23.07 0.79
CA THR A 280 -15.31 -24.04 0.93
C THR A 280 -16.02 -23.93 2.28
N ALA A 281 -15.29 -23.67 3.37
CA ALA A 281 -15.87 -23.44 4.69
C ALA A 281 -16.75 -22.17 4.68
N LEU A 282 -16.23 -21.05 4.18
CA LEU A 282 -16.99 -19.79 4.07
C LEU A 282 -18.25 -19.93 3.22
N LYS A 283 -18.20 -20.71 2.13
CA LYS A 283 -19.39 -21.01 1.32
C LYS A 283 -20.45 -21.79 2.11
N ASN A 284 -20.03 -22.75 2.93
CA ASN A 284 -20.95 -23.51 3.79
C ASN A 284 -21.55 -22.61 4.89
N ASP A 285 -20.76 -21.72 5.48
CA ASP A 285 -21.22 -20.77 6.49
C ASP A 285 -22.22 -19.76 5.91
N ILE A 286 -21.99 -19.29 4.68
CA ILE A 286 -22.97 -18.45 3.97
C ILE A 286 -24.27 -19.22 3.74
N ALA A 287 -24.20 -20.51 3.36
CA ALA A 287 -25.38 -21.32 3.14
C ALA A 287 -26.19 -21.56 4.45
N SER A 288 -25.52 -21.78 5.58
CA SER A 288 -26.20 -21.92 6.89
C SER A 288 -26.82 -20.60 7.32
N LEU A 289 -26.11 -19.47 7.20
CA LEU A 289 -26.66 -18.15 7.51
C LEU A 289 -27.87 -17.78 6.64
N LEU A 290 -27.90 -18.19 5.37
CA LEU A 290 -29.07 -18.01 4.51
C LEU A 290 -30.27 -18.84 4.99
N LYS A 291 -30.03 -20.05 5.49
CA LYS A 291 -31.08 -20.90 6.09
C LYS A 291 -31.61 -20.27 7.38
N ASP A 292 -30.73 -19.85 8.28
CA ASP A 292 -31.10 -19.20 9.53
C ASP A 292 -31.88 -17.91 9.30
N LYS A 293 -31.49 -17.12 8.27
CA LYS A 293 -32.23 -15.94 7.85
C LYS A 293 -33.65 -16.29 7.36
N ALA A 294 -33.82 -17.38 6.63
CA ALA A 294 -35.13 -17.82 6.17
C ALA A 294 -36.01 -18.27 7.35
N GLU A 295 -35.45 -19.04 8.28
CA GLU A 295 -36.14 -19.47 9.51
C GLU A 295 -36.54 -18.27 10.38
N LEU A 296 -35.64 -17.30 10.55
CA LEU A 296 -35.92 -16.08 11.30
C LEU A 296 -37.03 -15.26 10.61
N LYS A 297 -37.02 -15.17 9.27
CA LYS A 297 -38.07 -14.47 8.53
C LYS A 297 -39.43 -15.14 8.72
N GLU A 298 -39.50 -16.46 8.64
CA GLU A 298 -40.73 -17.23 8.89
C GLU A 298 -41.22 -17.05 10.33
N SER A 299 -40.30 -17.04 11.31
CA SER A 299 -40.65 -16.78 12.71
C SER A 299 -41.20 -15.37 12.91
N ALA A 300 -40.64 -14.37 12.22
CA ALA A 300 -41.09 -12.99 12.27
C ALA A 300 -42.47 -12.81 11.60
N GLU A 301 -42.73 -13.50 10.49
CA GLU A 301 -44.04 -13.56 9.85
C GLU A 301 -45.08 -14.19 10.78
N ARG A 302 -44.79 -15.35 11.40
CA ARG A 302 -45.68 -15.98 12.39
C ARG A 302 -46.00 -15.07 13.57
N ILE A 303 -45.01 -14.33 14.06
CA ILE A 303 -45.19 -13.35 15.13
C ILE A 303 -46.06 -12.18 14.66
N ALA A 304 -45.83 -11.66 13.46
CA ALA A 304 -46.63 -10.57 12.88
C ALA A 304 -48.11 -10.97 12.72
N ASP A 305 -48.40 -12.17 12.22
CA ASP A 305 -49.76 -12.71 12.11
C ASP A 305 -50.42 -12.81 13.48
N SER A 306 -49.68 -13.33 14.48
CA SER A 306 -50.17 -13.43 15.85
C SER A 306 -50.46 -12.05 16.47
N TYR A 307 -49.66 -11.03 16.16
CA TYR A 307 -49.89 -9.65 16.60
C TYR A 307 -51.13 -9.04 15.93
N GLU A 308 -51.35 -9.32 14.65
CA GLU A 308 -52.52 -8.84 13.93
C GLU A 308 -53.81 -9.45 14.50
N GLU A 309 -53.82 -10.77 14.73
CA GLU A 309 -54.93 -11.45 15.42
C GLU A 309 -55.20 -10.86 16.81
N LEU A 310 -54.15 -10.61 17.59
CA LEU A 310 -54.29 -10.06 18.94
C LEU A 310 -54.84 -8.64 18.89
N LYS A 311 -54.40 -7.82 17.93
CA LYS A 311 -54.89 -6.46 17.71
C LYS A 311 -56.37 -6.46 17.31
N GLU A 312 -56.79 -7.38 16.45
CA GLU A 312 -58.20 -7.52 16.07
C GLU A 312 -59.06 -7.96 17.27
N LYS A 313 -58.59 -8.96 18.04
CA LYS A 313 -59.24 -9.39 19.29
C LYS A 313 -59.34 -8.25 20.30
N GLN A 314 -58.28 -7.45 20.45
CA GLN A 314 -58.26 -6.27 21.33
C GLN A 314 -59.25 -5.21 20.84
N ALA A 315 -59.30 -4.89 19.55
CA ALA A 315 -60.25 -3.94 18.99
C ALA A 315 -61.71 -4.40 19.17
N ALA A 316 -61.97 -5.70 18.98
CA ALA A 316 -63.28 -6.28 19.23
C ALA A 316 -63.67 -6.22 20.72
N LEU A 317 -62.73 -6.45 21.63
CA LEU A 317 -62.90 -6.30 23.08
C LEU A 317 -63.18 -4.85 23.47
N ILE A 318 -62.43 -3.89 22.91
CA ILE A 318 -62.65 -2.46 23.14
C ILE A 318 -64.06 -2.06 22.67
N LYS A 319 -64.47 -2.47 21.46
CA LYS A 319 -65.82 -2.19 20.96
C LYS A 319 -66.91 -2.82 21.83
N LYS A 320 -66.68 -4.03 22.36
CA LYS A 320 -67.59 -4.66 23.33
C LYS A 320 -67.65 -3.87 24.64
N LEU A 321 -66.50 -3.43 25.16
CA LEU A 321 -66.42 -2.62 26.37
C LEU A 321 -67.12 -1.28 26.19
N GLU A 322 -66.88 -0.59 25.07
CA GLU A 322 -67.58 0.63 24.69
C GLU A 322 -69.09 0.42 24.65
N ASN A 323 -69.56 -0.66 24.03
CA ASN A 323 -70.99 -0.99 23.98
C ASN A 323 -71.58 -1.29 25.37
N VAL A 324 -70.83 -1.98 26.24
CA VAL A 324 -71.25 -2.25 27.63
C VAL A 324 -71.30 -0.94 28.41
N MET A 325 -70.25 -0.11 28.33
CA MET A 325 -70.23 1.21 28.93
C MET A 325 -71.43 2.02 28.46
N LEU A 326 -71.64 2.16 27.16
CA LEU A 326 -72.74 2.93 26.58
C LEU A 326 -74.12 2.43 27.06
N LYS A 327 -74.33 1.11 27.13
CA LYS A 327 -75.55 0.52 27.70
C LYS A 327 -75.70 0.79 29.19
N THR A 328 -74.60 0.80 29.95
CA THR A 328 -74.62 1.07 31.39
C THR A 328 -74.91 2.55 31.66
N TYR A 329 -74.24 3.45 30.94
CA TYR A 329 -74.46 4.89 31.00
C TYR A 329 -75.87 5.27 30.56
N SER A 330 -76.43 4.63 29.51
CA SER A 330 -77.80 4.90 29.05
C SER A 330 -78.91 4.55 30.05
N LYS A 331 -78.58 3.77 31.09
CA LYS A 331 -79.52 3.39 32.16
C LYS A 331 -79.44 4.30 33.38
N THR A 332 -78.47 5.20 33.45
CA THR A 332 -78.30 6.18 34.54
C THR A 332 -78.98 7.50 34.15
N PRO A 333 -80.06 7.91 34.81
CA PRO A 333 -80.70 9.19 34.54
C PRO A 333 -79.93 10.30 35.26
N GLY A 334 -79.05 10.98 34.52
CA GLY A 334 -78.36 12.18 34.96
C GLY A 334 -76.99 12.32 34.32
N LEU A 335 -76.83 13.31 33.44
CA LEU A 335 -75.53 13.71 32.93
C LEU A 335 -74.71 14.31 34.08
N SER A 336 -73.55 13.74 34.37
CA SER A 336 -72.63 14.27 35.38
C SER A 336 -72.06 15.61 34.92
N CYS A 337 -71.75 16.52 35.85
CA CYS A 337 -71.08 17.79 35.53
C CYS A 337 -69.77 17.60 34.75
N ARG A 338 -69.10 16.44 34.93
CA ARG A 338 -67.90 16.07 34.17
C ARG A 338 -68.22 15.66 32.73
N GLU A 339 -69.39 15.07 32.49
CA GLU A 339 -69.86 14.69 31.15
C GLU A 339 -70.30 15.91 30.34
N MET A 340 -70.91 16.91 30.99
CA MET A 340 -71.28 18.17 30.35
C MET A 340 -70.04 18.94 29.88
N SER A 341 -68.99 19.01 30.71
CA SER A 341 -67.69 19.57 30.29
C SER A 341 -67.00 18.72 29.21
N ALA A 342 -67.12 17.38 29.26
CA ALA A 342 -66.61 16.51 28.21
C ALA A 342 -67.32 16.73 26.87
N LEU A 343 -68.63 16.97 26.88
CA LEU A 343 -69.43 17.28 25.69
C LEU A 343 -69.04 18.63 25.07
N GLU A 344 -68.83 19.67 25.89
CA GLU A 344 -68.31 20.95 25.43
C GLU A 344 -66.92 20.80 24.78
N ASN A 345 -66.04 20.00 25.39
CA ASN A 345 -64.74 19.68 24.82
C ASN A 345 -64.88 18.91 23.50
N LEU A 346 -65.79 17.93 23.42
CA LEU A 346 -66.03 17.14 22.20
C LEU A 346 -66.56 18.01 21.06
N ASN A 347 -67.52 18.91 21.34
CA ASN A 347 -68.00 19.91 20.39
C ASN A 347 -66.89 20.90 19.98
N SER A 348 -65.98 21.27 20.89
CA SER A 348 -64.84 22.11 20.55
C SER A 348 -63.86 21.37 19.62
N ILE A 349 -63.69 20.07 19.81
CA ILE A 349 -62.84 19.19 18.98
C ILE A 349 -63.49 18.97 17.61
N GLU A 350 -64.81 18.76 17.55
CA GLU A 350 -65.55 18.65 16.29
C GLU A 350 -65.42 19.92 15.45
N LYS A 351 -65.65 21.09 16.07
CA LYS A 351 -65.39 22.39 15.43
C LYS A 351 -63.94 22.57 14.99
N ARG A 352 -62.98 21.98 15.69
CA ARG A 352 -61.56 21.98 15.28
C ARG A 352 -61.31 21.03 14.12
N MET A 353 -61.93 19.85 14.11
CA MET A 353 -61.85 18.90 12.99
C MET A 353 -62.42 19.51 11.72
N GLU A 354 -63.58 20.17 11.76
CA GLU A 354 -64.14 20.86 10.59
C GLU A 354 -63.20 21.97 10.07
N ARG A 355 -62.51 22.68 10.96
CA ARG A 355 -61.48 23.66 10.56
C ARG A 355 -60.30 22.97 9.90
N TYR A 356 -59.78 21.90 10.50
CA TYR A 356 -58.68 21.14 9.93
C TYR A 356 -59.04 20.48 8.60
N GLU A 357 -60.27 20.06 8.40
CA GLU A 357 -60.76 19.51 7.15
C GLU A 357 -60.84 20.59 6.05
N LYS A 358 -61.33 21.78 6.39
CA LYS A 358 -61.29 22.96 5.50
C LYS A 358 -59.85 23.35 5.17
N ASP A 359 -58.95 23.35 6.16
CA ASP A 359 -57.53 23.66 5.95
C ASP A 359 -56.82 22.58 5.12
N LEU A 360 -57.15 21.29 5.30
CA LEU A 360 -56.69 20.19 4.45
C LEU A 360 -57.20 20.33 3.01
N GLY A 361 -58.46 20.72 2.83
CA GLY A 361 -59.04 21.03 1.52
C GLY A 361 -58.30 22.19 0.83
N ARG A 362 -57.99 23.26 1.58
CA ARG A 362 -57.18 24.38 1.09
C ARG A 362 -55.75 23.94 0.77
N LEU A 363 -55.11 23.13 1.60
CA LEU A 363 -53.76 22.60 1.38
C LEU A 363 -53.70 21.68 0.15
N LYS A 364 -54.71 20.83 -0.03
CA LYS A 364 -54.81 19.95 -1.21
C LYS A 364 -54.99 20.75 -2.49
N SER A 365 -55.82 21.79 -2.46
CA SER A 365 -56.02 22.72 -3.58
C SER A 365 -54.74 23.52 -3.89
N ASN A 366 -54.06 24.03 -2.85
CA ASN A 366 -52.76 24.70 -3.00
C ASN A 366 -51.69 23.75 -3.54
N LEU A 367 -51.65 22.49 -3.09
CA LEU A 367 -50.69 21.50 -3.58
C LEU A 367 -50.96 21.10 -5.03
N GLN A 368 -52.23 21.03 -5.45
CA GLN A 368 -52.58 20.89 -6.86
C GLN A 368 -52.13 22.10 -7.68
N TYR A 369 -52.38 23.32 -7.18
CA TYR A 369 -51.92 24.55 -7.80
C TYR A 369 -50.39 24.57 -7.97
N TYR A 370 -49.62 24.23 -6.93
CA TYR A 370 -48.16 24.13 -7.01
C TYR A 370 -47.70 23.04 -7.98
N LYS A 371 -48.41 21.91 -8.08
CA LYS A 371 -48.11 20.84 -9.06
C LYS A 371 -48.37 21.28 -10.52
N THR A 372 -49.38 22.10 -10.77
CA THR A 372 -49.61 22.69 -12.11
C THR A 372 -48.58 23.77 -12.43
N VAL A 373 -48.30 24.67 -11.47
CA VAL A 373 -47.29 25.73 -11.65
C VAL A 373 -45.89 25.16 -11.86
N THR A 374 -45.50 24.08 -11.16
CA THR A 374 -44.20 23.42 -11.38
C THR A 374 -44.11 22.71 -12.73
N LYS A 375 -45.22 22.17 -13.26
CA LYS A 375 -45.27 21.61 -14.63
C LYS A 375 -45.16 22.69 -15.71
N ASP A 376 -45.73 23.87 -15.48
CA ASP A 376 -45.65 25.00 -16.42
C ASP A 376 -44.27 25.69 -16.37
N ASN A 377 -43.62 25.72 -15.20
CA ASN A 377 -42.28 26.30 -15.04
C ASN A 377 -41.14 25.41 -15.58
N THR A 378 -41.37 24.09 -15.77
CA THR A 378 -40.37 23.20 -16.39
C THR A 378 -40.16 23.45 -17.88
N TYR A 379 -41.07 24.13 -18.57
CA TYR A 379 -40.91 24.48 -19.99
C TYR A 379 -40.22 25.83 -20.23
N SER A 380 -40.06 26.67 -19.20
CA SER A 380 -39.53 28.05 -19.34
C SER A 380 -38.28 28.35 -18.50
N VAL A 381 -37.83 27.44 -17.62
CA VAL A 381 -36.58 27.60 -16.86
C VAL A 381 -35.70 26.37 -16.99
N GLY A 382 -35.04 26.25 -18.16
CA GLY A 382 -33.79 25.52 -18.22
C GLY A 382 -32.79 26.17 -17.25
N GLN A 383 -32.30 25.37 -16.29
CA GLN A 383 -31.10 25.65 -15.50
C GLN A 383 -30.91 27.10 -15.01
N LYS A 384 -31.63 27.47 -13.96
CA LYS A 384 -31.00 28.27 -12.90
C LYS A 384 -31.10 27.50 -11.60
N ALA A 385 -30.19 26.53 -11.46
CA ALA A 385 -29.71 26.19 -10.12
C ALA A 385 -29.33 27.52 -9.47
N MET A 386 -29.98 27.91 -8.39
CA MET A 386 -29.54 29.06 -7.60
C MET A 386 -28.07 28.82 -7.27
N TYR A 387 -27.18 29.54 -7.93
CA TYR A 387 -25.77 29.52 -7.61
C TYR A 387 -25.64 30.21 -6.25
N PHE A 388 -25.60 29.40 -5.19
CA PHE A 388 -25.24 29.89 -3.87
C PHE A 388 -23.76 30.24 -3.96
N ASP A 389 -23.47 31.54 -3.98
CA ASP A 389 -22.12 32.07 -3.84
C ASP A 389 -21.46 31.41 -2.60
N GLU A 390 -20.34 30.70 -2.80
CA GLU A 390 -19.57 29.95 -1.80
C GLU A 390 -19.41 30.71 -0.45
N PRO A 391 -19.13 32.03 -0.41
CA PRO A 391 -19.08 32.79 0.84
C PRO A 391 -20.45 32.92 1.53
N ARG A 392 -21.54 33.08 0.79
CA ARG A 392 -22.91 33.16 1.36
C ARG A 392 -23.35 31.80 1.91
N ALA A 393 -23.00 30.71 1.24
CA ALA A 393 -23.25 29.35 1.74
C ALA A 393 -22.50 29.08 3.05
N LYS A 394 -21.24 29.55 3.17
CA LYS A 394 -20.47 29.44 4.42
C LYS A 394 -21.08 30.28 5.55
N VAL A 395 -21.57 31.49 5.28
CA VAL A 395 -22.28 32.31 6.28
C VAL A 395 -23.57 31.65 6.74
N VAL A 396 -24.38 31.14 5.81
CA VAL A 396 -25.62 30.42 6.12
C VAL A 396 -25.31 29.15 6.92
N LYS A 397 -24.28 28.39 6.56
CA LYS A 397 -23.86 27.18 7.29
C LYS A 397 -23.38 27.51 8.71
N LYS A 398 -22.67 28.64 8.89
CA LYS A 398 -22.24 29.11 10.22
C LYS A 398 -23.43 29.56 11.08
N GLN A 399 -24.40 30.26 10.51
CA GLN A 399 -25.65 30.61 11.19
C GLN A 399 -26.51 29.37 11.51
N LEU A 400 -26.56 28.38 10.61
CA LEU A 400 -27.26 27.14 10.87
C LEU A 400 -26.61 26.35 12.00
N SER A 401 -25.27 26.34 12.04
CA SER A 401 -24.52 25.70 13.12
C SER A 401 -24.73 26.40 14.46
N SER A 402 -24.79 27.74 14.50
CA SER A 402 -25.09 28.47 15.74
C SER A 402 -26.53 28.24 16.21
N LEU A 403 -27.49 28.23 15.27
CA LEU A 403 -28.88 27.89 15.60
C LEU A 403 -29.01 26.44 16.08
N MET A 404 -28.22 25.51 15.53
CA MET A 404 -28.21 24.12 15.96
C MET A 404 -27.64 23.95 17.38
N THR A 405 -26.61 24.71 17.75
CA THR A 405 -26.12 24.76 19.13
C THR A 405 -27.14 25.37 20.08
N ASP A 406 -27.81 26.45 19.67
CA ASP A 406 -28.86 27.10 20.49
C ASP A 406 -30.06 26.16 20.71
N ILE A 407 -30.50 25.45 19.67
CA ILE A 407 -31.55 24.43 19.77
C ILE A 407 -31.10 23.29 20.68
N GLY A 408 -29.83 22.87 20.60
CA GLY A 408 -29.25 21.85 21.47
C GLY A 408 -29.29 22.26 22.94
N ASP A 409 -28.97 23.51 23.25
CA ASP A 409 -28.98 24.02 24.62
C ASP A 409 -30.40 24.27 25.15
N ILE A 410 -31.32 24.72 24.31
CA ILE A 410 -32.76 24.76 24.65
C ILE A 410 -33.28 23.34 24.93
N THR A 411 -32.89 22.34 24.13
CA THR A 411 -33.29 20.95 24.32
C THR A 411 -32.74 20.38 25.64
N LYS A 412 -31.47 20.68 25.97
CA LYS A 412 -30.90 20.34 27.29
C LYS A 412 -31.67 21.01 28.42
N ARG A 413 -32.00 22.30 28.30
CA ARG A 413 -32.82 23.04 29.28
C ARG A 413 -34.20 22.44 29.47
N ILE A 414 -34.86 22.03 28.39
CA ILE A 414 -36.15 21.34 28.45
C ILE A 414 -35.98 19.98 29.14
N LYS A 415 -34.90 19.25 28.87
CA LYS A 415 -34.62 17.96 29.49
C LYS A 415 -34.35 18.10 30.99
N THR A 416 -33.58 19.10 31.41
CA THR A 416 -33.37 19.42 32.84
C THR A 416 -34.64 19.88 33.51
N MET A 417 -35.47 20.69 32.83
CA MET A 417 -36.77 21.12 33.36
C MET A 417 -37.73 19.94 33.50
N LYS A 418 -37.79 19.03 32.52
CA LYS A 418 -38.58 17.79 32.59
C LYS A 418 -38.12 16.90 33.74
N LEU A 419 -36.81 16.80 33.98
CA LEU A 419 -36.26 16.07 35.13
C LEU A 419 -36.69 16.71 36.46
N SER A 420 -36.60 18.05 36.58
CA SER A 420 -37.06 18.76 37.79
C SER A 420 -38.58 18.63 38.03
N ILE A 421 -39.39 18.62 36.96
CA ILE A 421 -40.84 18.40 37.05
C ILE A 421 -41.16 16.96 37.46
N SER A 422 -40.40 15.98 36.94
CA SER A 422 -40.56 14.57 37.36
C SER A 422 -40.18 14.34 38.83
N GLN A 423 -39.24 15.13 39.37
CA GLN A 423 -38.87 15.10 40.78
C GLN A 423 -39.87 15.86 41.68
N ALA A 424 -40.54 16.89 41.16
CA ALA A 424 -41.62 17.61 41.86
C ALA A 424 -42.97 16.86 41.85
N GLY A 425 -43.12 15.85 40.99
CA GLY A 425 -44.35 15.08 40.80
C GLY A 425 -44.58 13.91 41.76
N THR A 426 -43.68 13.64 42.71
CA THR A 426 -43.94 12.65 43.78
C THR A 426 -44.66 13.33 44.94
N PRO A 427 -45.96 13.07 45.18
CA PRO A 427 -46.67 13.65 46.31
C PRO A 427 -46.09 13.09 47.60
N THR A 428 -45.62 14.02 48.43
CA THR A 428 -45.24 13.82 49.82
C THR A 428 -46.43 13.17 50.54
N LYS A 429 -46.28 11.91 50.97
CA LYS A 429 -47.20 11.32 51.95
C LYS A 429 -47.09 12.16 53.22
N LEU A 430 -48.13 12.94 53.51
CA LEU A 430 -48.35 13.48 54.85
C LEU A 430 -48.49 12.30 55.82
N SER A 431 -47.51 12.15 56.72
CA SER A 431 -47.70 11.50 58.01
C SER A 431 -48.52 12.45 58.89
N LEU A 432 -49.76 12.07 59.18
CA LEU A 432 -50.53 12.60 60.31
C LEU A 432 -50.24 11.74 61.56
N PRO A 433 -50.32 12.33 62.76
CA PRO A 433 -49.68 11.85 64.00
C PRO A 433 -50.25 10.56 64.56
#